data_AF-A0A835X0F4-F1
#
_entry.id   AF-A0A835X0F4-F1
#
_cell.length_a   1.000
_cell.length_b   1.000
_cell.length_c   1.000
_cell.angle_alpha   90.00
_cell.angle_beta   90.00
_cell.angle_gamma   90.00
#
_symmetry.space_group_name_H-M   'P 1'
#
loop_
_entity.id
_entity.type
_entity.pdbx_description
1 polymer ?
#
loop_
_entity_poly.entity_id
_entity_poly.type
_entity_poly.pdbx_seq_one_letter_code
_entity_poly.pdbx_strand_id
1 'polypeptide(L)'
;MDTVGDSSGNILLEILIKGVRYQRCTIDGIPHGGLGATGFTLTETGPATGIFEGVFRIPVRFCNEAGTELISPAGGSVVAKYHDFSDVFGEVNIFSTDRPSTSSIQFIPPNVNAERFTIPKFSGSIDVLVQGTIANYKDGVPVQVTLIKPDLSSQDFTVFPTSQGSYRAIFTLNADSILGYYNVHINYLGSTQGKVSFIVDNPIFPSWIKNDAEDWSKRLIGDSEFKASIEYLIDENIISMPELTEQDLETVIIPNWFRNNASWWAVDRISEADFINGIKYIVEQG
;
A
#
# COMPACT_ATOMS: atom_id res chain seq x y z
N MET A 1 -9.17 26.55 3.62
CA MET A 1 -7.88 25.83 3.45
C MET A 1 -7.51 25.89 1.98
N ASP A 2 -6.22 25.94 1.67
CA ASP A 2 -5.75 26.14 0.29
C ASP A 2 -5.53 24.81 -0.45
N THR A 3 -5.73 23.70 0.27
CA THR A 3 -5.53 22.32 -0.16
C THR A 3 -6.61 21.43 0.43
N VAL A 4 -6.77 20.24 -0.16
CA VAL A 4 -7.34 19.10 0.55
C VAL A 4 -6.20 18.38 1.24
N GLY A 5 -6.37 18.11 2.52
CA GLY A 5 -5.34 17.56 3.38
C GLY A 5 -5.91 16.88 4.60
N ASP A 6 -5.07 16.16 5.33
CA ASP A 6 -5.46 15.57 6.61
C ASP A 6 -5.49 16.64 7.73
N SER A 7 -5.95 16.23 8.92
CA SER A 7 -5.96 17.09 10.11
C SER A 7 -4.56 17.51 10.59
N SER A 8 -3.50 16.88 10.06
CA SER A 8 -2.10 17.13 10.40
C SER A 8 -1.46 18.17 9.47
N GLY A 9 -2.17 18.62 8.44
CA GLY A 9 -1.71 19.62 7.49
C GLY A 9 -0.99 19.07 6.26
N ASN A 10 -0.98 17.74 6.09
CA ASN A 10 -0.44 17.11 4.89
C ASN A 10 -1.31 17.43 3.68
N ILE A 11 -0.70 17.73 2.53
CA ILE A 11 -1.42 18.11 1.31
C ILE A 11 -1.69 16.86 0.48
N LEU A 12 -2.94 16.41 0.42
CA LEU A 12 -3.34 15.23 -0.37
C LEU A 12 -3.48 15.56 -1.86
N LEU A 13 -3.97 16.76 -2.20
CA LEU A 13 -4.23 17.15 -3.59
C LEU A 13 -3.79 18.59 -3.86
N GLU A 14 -3.02 18.78 -4.94
CA GLU A 14 -2.72 20.07 -5.54
C GLU A 14 -3.26 20.16 -6.96
N ILE A 15 -3.85 21.30 -7.30
CA ILE A 15 -4.25 21.63 -8.66
C ILE A 15 -3.34 22.75 -9.15
N LEU A 16 -2.68 22.57 -10.29
CA LEU A 16 -1.92 23.60 -10.98
C LEU A 16 -2.68 23.99 -12.25
N ILE A 17 -2.82 25.28 -12.48
CA ILE A 17 -3.38 25.82 -13.71
C ILE A 17 -2.27 26.63 -14.38
N LYS A 18 -1.94 26.31 -15.63
CA LYS A 18 -0.77 26.88 -16.33
C LYS A 18 0.55 26.70 -15.57
N GLY A 19 0.69 25.57 -14.87
CA GLY A 19 1.85 25.30 -14.01
C GLY A 19 1.90 26.11 -12.71
N VAL A 20 0.90 26.97 -12.44
CA VAL A 20 0.81 27.74 -11.20
C VAL A 20 -0.19 27.07 -10.26
N ARG A 21 0.22 26.80 -9.03
CA ARG A 21 -0.63 26.17 -8.02
C ARG A 21 -1.86 27.04 -7.72
N TYR A 22 -3.04 26.42 -7.70
CA TYR A 22 -4.29 27.08 -7.36
C TYR A 22 -4.39 27.31 -5.85
N GLN A 23 -3.86 28.44 -5.41
CA GLN A 23 -3.74 28.84 -4.02
C GLN A 23 -4.55 30.10 -3.71
N ARG A 24 -4.75 30.37 -2.41
CA ARG A 24 -5.38 31.61 -1.95
C ARG A 24 -4.38 32.76 -1.98
N CYS A 25 -4.87 33.96 -2.27
CA CYS A 25 -4.10 35.19 -2.11
C CYS A 25 -5.01 36.34 -1.67
N THR A 26 -4.41 37.47 -1.25
CA THR A 26 -5.12 38.70 -0.93
C THR A 26 -4.54 39.82 -1.78
N ILE A 27 -5.36 40.42 -2.63
CA ILE A 27 -4.95 41.50 -3.54
C ILE A 27 -5.80 42.71 -3.17
N ASP A 28 -5.15 43.84 -2.86
CA ASP A 28 -5.83 45.08 -2.44
C ASP A 28 -6.83 44.89 -1.29
N GLY A 29 -6.52 43.98 -0.35
CA GLY A 29 -7.38 43.65 0.79
C GLY A 29 -8.55 42.72 0.47
N ILE A 30 -8.71 42.29 -0.79
CA ILE A 30 -9.75 41.35 -1.22
C ILE A 30 -9.17 39.92 -1.24
N PRO A 31 -9.74 38.98 -0.48
CA PRO A 31 -9.31 37.59 -0.52
C PRO A 31 -9.83 36.89 -1.77
N HIS A 32 -8.93 36.21 -2.48
CA HIS A 32 -9.20 35.33 -3.60
C HIS A 32 -8.89 33.89 -3.18
N GLY A 33 -9.89 33.00 -3.21
CA GLY A 33 -9.80 31.65 -2.63
C GLY A 33 -8.94 30.66 -3.44
N GLY A 34 -8.40 29.65 -2.75
CA GLY A 34 -7.80 28.44 -3.33
C GLY A 34 -8.78 27.26 -3.38
N LEU A 35 -8.30 26.06 -3.73
CA LEU A 35 -9.14 24.89 -4.00
C LEU A 35 -10.14 24.58 -2.86
N GLY A 36 -9.69 24.56 -1.60
CA GLY A 36 -10.57 24.30 -0.46
C GLY A 36 -11.59 25.42 -0.16
N ALA A 37 -11.40 26.64 -0.69
CA ALA A 37 -12.40 27.71 -0.60
C ALA A 37 -13.52 27.58 -1.64
N THR A 38 -13.35 26.72 -2.64
CA THR A 38 -14.40 26.42 -3.63
C THR A 38 -15.48 25.46 -3.11
N GLY A 39 -15.30 24.93 -1.89
CA GLY A 39 -16.11 23.82 -1.38
C GLY A 39 -15.73 22.47 -1.98
N PHE A 40 -14.55 22.38 -2.62
CA PHE A 40 -14.04 21.11 -3.13
C PHE A 40 -13.84 20.11 -1.99
N THR A 41 -14.49 18.97 -2.11
CA THR A 41 -14.33 17.81 -1.24
C THR A 41 -13.80 16.66 -2.07
N LEU A 42 -12.74 16.03 -1.58
CA LEU A 42 -12.27 14.76 -2.12
C LEU A 42 -12.97 13.65 -1.33
N THR A 43 -13.86 12.90 -1.98
CA THR A 43 -14.67 11.88 -1.31
C THR A 43 -14.25 10.51 -1.79
N GLU A 44 -13.99 9.60 -0.86
CA GLU A 44 -13.76 8.20 -1.21
C GLU A 44 -15.05 7.59 -1.78
N THR A 45 -14.94 6.88 -2.89
CA THR A 45 -16.08 6.33 -3.63
C THR A 45 -16.75 5.15 -2.92
N GLY A 46 -16.13 4.62 -1.87
CA GLY A 46 -16.65 3.60 -0.97
C GLY A 46 -15.69 3.32 0.18
N PRO A 47 -16.06 2.50 1.18
CA PRO A 47 -15.16 2.18 2.28
C PRO A 47 -13.89 1.47 1.79
N ALA A 48 -12.72 2.07 2.05
CA ALA A 48 -11.40 1.50 1.74
C ALA A 48 -11.21 1.12 0.25
N THR A 49 -11.80 1.87 -0.66
CA THR A 49 -11.57 1.68 -2.10
C THR A 49 -10.26 2.30 -2.55
N GLY A 50 -9.73 3.29 -1.82
CA GLY A 50 -8.57 4.08 -2.24
C GLY A 50 -8.85 4.93 -3.48
N ILE A 51 -10.10 4.98 -3.96
CA ILE A 51 -10.52 5.74 -5.14
C ILE A 51 -11.27 6.96 -4.65
N PHE A 52 -10.71 8.12 -4.94
CA PHE A 52 -11.29 9.40 -4.56
C PHE A 52 -11.85 10.14 -5.77
N GLU A 53 -13.03 10.72 -5.60
CA GLU A 53 -13.68 11.56 -6.60
C GLU A 53 -13.90 12.98 -6.07
N GLY A 54 -13.77 13.96 -6.96
CA GLY A 54 -14.02 15.36 -6.65
C GLY A 54 -14.21 16.18 -7.91
N VAL A 55 -15.05 17.21 -7.83
CA VAL A 55 -15.29 18.15 -8.93
C VAL A 55 -15.04 19.56 -8.43
N PHE A 56 -14.21 20.31 -9.15
CA PHE A 56 -14.07 21.74 -8.93
C PHE A 56 -14.39 22.50 -10.22
N ARG A 57 -14.87 23.74 -10.07
CA ARG A 57 -15.09 24.64 -11.19
C ARG A 57 -13.81 25.44 -11.43
N ILE A 58 -13.37 25.52 -12.68
CA ILE A 58 -12.26 26.40 -13.05
C ILE A 58 -12.69 27.86 -12.82
N PRO A 59 -11.94 28.64 -12.02
CA PRO A 59 -12.30 30.02 -11.75
C PRO A 59 -12.11 30.89 -12.99
N VAL A 60 -12.68 32.10 -13.01
CA VAL A 60 -12.48 33.04 -14.13
C VAL A 60 -11.09 33.69 -14.08
N ARG A 61 -10.54 33.83 -12.85
CA ARG A 61 -9.18 34.30 -12.55
C ARG A 61 -8.66 33.61 -11.30
N PHE A 62 -7.35 33.46 -11.19
CA PHE A 62 -6.69 32.86 -10.03
C PHE A 62 -5.36 33.55 -9.73
N CYS A 63 -4.80 33.32 -8.55
CA CYS A 63 -3.57 33.95 -8.11
C CYS A 63 -2.36 33.48 -8.95
N ASN A 64 -1.47 34.40 -9.30
CA ASN A 64 -0.15 34.05 -9.80
C ASN A 64 0.69 33.37 -8.70
N GLU A 65 1.87 32.86 -9.07
CA GLU A 65 2.77 32.15 -8.15
C GLU A 65 3.18 33.02 -6.95
N ALA A 66 3.42 34.31 -7.18
CA ALA A 66 3.78 35.27 -6.13
C ALA A 66 2.60 35.68 -5.23
N GLY A 67 1.35 35.33 -5.59
CA GLY A 67 0.14 35.75 -4.89
C GLY A 67 -0.14 37.26 -4.96
N THR A 68 0.49 37.98 -5.89
CA THR A 68 0.41 39.44 -6.02
C THR A 68 -0.62 39.90 -7.05
N GLU A 69 -0.98 39.06 -8.01
CA GLU A 69 -1.85 39.43 -9.13
C GLU A 69 -2.79 38.28 -9.51
N LEU A 70 -3.90 38.64 -10.17
CA LEU A 70 -4.84 37.69 -10.76
C LEU A 70 -4.55 37.44 -12.22
N ILE A 71 -4.37 36.17 -12.57
CA ILE A 71 -4.12 35.69 -13.93
C ILE A 71 -5.31 34.88 -14.46
N SER A 72 -5.43 34.84 -15.79
CA SER A 72 -6.46 34.05 -16.48
C SER A 72 -6.03 32.58 -16.63
N PRO A 73 -6.93 31.62 -16.37
CA PRO A 73 -6.67 30.21 -16.60
C PRO A 73 -6.83 29.79 -18.07
N ALA A 74 -7.34 30.67 -18.94
CA ALA A 74 -7.59 30.35 -20.34
C ALA A 74 -6.30 29.97 -21.10
N GLY A 75 -6.41 28.97 -21.98
CA GLY A 75 -5.33 28.49 -22.83
C GLY A 75 -4.22 27.73 -22.09
N GLY A 76 -4.48 27.31 -20.86
CA GLY A 76 -3.53 26.61 -19.99
C GLY A 76 -3.83 25.14 -19.79
N SER A 77 -2.84 24.39 -19.31
CA SER A 77 -3.06 23.06 -18.77
C SER A 77 -3.55 23.08 -17.33
N VAL A 78 -4.29 22.04 -16.98
CA VAL A 78 -4.62 21.69 -15.61
C VAL A 78 -3.80 20.48 -15.25
N VAL A 79 -3.06 20.56 -14.14
CA VAL A 79 -2.32 19.44 -13.58
C VAL A 79 -2.88 19.14 -12.20
N ALA A 80 -3.26 17.89 -11.94
CA ALA A 80 -3.58 17.42 -10.60
C ALA A 80 -2.40 16.61 -10.07
N LYS A 81 -1.91 16.96 -8.87
CA LYS A 81 -0.89 16.21 -8.14
C LYS A 81 -1.51 15.62 -6.90
N TYR A 82 -1.49 14.30 -6.79
CA TYR A 82 -1.94 13.57 -5.60
C TYR A 82 -0.73 13.06 -4.83
N HIS A 83 -0.67 13.37 -3.55
CA HIS A 83 0.39 12.91 -2.63
C HIS A 83 -0.17 11.78 -1.80
N ASP A 84 0.39 10.58 -1.95
CA ASP A 84 0.01 9.42 -1.16
C ASP A 84 0.95 9.29 0.05
N PHE A 85 0.41 9.49 1.26
CA PHE A 85 1.16 9.35 2.51
C PHE A 85 1.04 7.95 3.12
N SER A 86 0.36 7.03 2.44
CA SER A 86 0.13 5.66 2.91
C SER A 86 1.28 4.72 2.57
N ASP A 87 2.16 5.10 1.63
CA ASP A 87 3.37 4.35 1.30
C ASP A 87 4.64 5.01 1.86
N VAL A 88 5.68 4.20 2.07
CA VAL A 88 6.97 4.62 2.66
C VAL A 88 7.77 5.56 1.73
N PHE A 89 7.25 5.84 0.53
CA PHE A 89 7.95 6.56 -0.54
C PHE A 89 7.35 7.94 -0.86
N GLY A 90 6.11 8.24 -0.43
CA GLY A 90 5.52 9.57 -0.54
C GLY A 90 5.38 10.09 -1.98
N GLU A 91 5.27 9.18 -2.96
CA GLU A 91 5.38 9.52 -4.38
C GLU A 91 4.17 10.32 -4.90
N VAL A 92 4.44 11.31 -5.74
CA VAL A 92 3.42 12.22 -6.27
C VAL A 92 2.87 11.70 -7.59
N ASN A 93 1.58 11.38 -7.61
CA ASN A 93 0.87 11.02 -8.84
C ASN A 93 0.48 12.29 -9.61
N ILE A 94 0.93 12.43 -10.85
CA ILE A 94 0.73 13.64 -11.67
C ILE A 94 -0.15 13.34 -12.88
N PHE A 95 -1.32 13.99 -12.92
CA PHE A 95 -2.26 13.97 -14.04
C PHE A 95 -2.24 15.33 -14.73
N SER A 96 -2.14 15.39 -16.06
CA SER A 96 -2.08 16.66 -16.81
C SER A 96 -3.14 16.71 -17.88
N THR A 97 -3.40 17.89 -18.43
CA THR A 97 -4.16 18.04 -19.67
C THR A 97 -3.24 18.32 -20.86
N ASP A 98 -1.92 18.46 -20.65
CA ASP A 98 -0.94 18.67 -21.72
C ASP A 98 -0.56 17.35 -22.42
N ARG A 99 -0.32 17.42 -23.73
CA ARG A 99 0.31 16.33 -24.50
C ARG A 99 1.78 16.23 -24.08
N PRO A 100 2.34 15.04 -23.78
CA PRO A 100 3.72 14.93 -23.33
C PRO A 100 4.67 15.43 -24.42
N SER A 101 5.55 16.36 -24.08
CA SER A 101 6.76 16.61 -24.86
C SER A 101 7.66 15.38 -24.74
N THR A 102 8.21 14.97 -25.87
CA THR A 102 9.04 13.77 -26.06
C THR A 102 10.36 13.89 -25.31
N SER A 103 10.37 13.69 -24.00
CA SER A 103 11.49 13.04 -23.34
C SER A 103 11.46 11.57 -23.74
N SER A 104 12.61 10.96 -24.01
CA SER A 104 12.72 9.53 -24.33
C SER A 104 12.15 8.70 -23.18
N ILE A 105 10.87 8.31 -23.30
CA ILE A 105 10.19 7.48 -22.32
C ILE A 105 10.91 6.13 -22.32
N GLN A 106 11.53 5.78 -21.20
CA GLN A 106 12.04 4.43 -21.01
C GLN A 106 10.82 3.53 -20.85
N PHE A 107 10.53 2.72 -21.87
CA PHE A 107 9.49 1.71 -21.80
C PHE A 107 9.88 0.67 -20.75
N ILE A 108 9.07 0.54 -19.71
CA ILE A 108 9.21 -0.49 -18.69
C ILE A 108 8.09 -1.51 -18.95
N PRO A 109 8.41 -2.75 -19.37
CA PRO A 109 7.40 -3.78 -19.48
C PRO A 109 6.77 -4.05 -18.10
N PRO A 110 5.53 -4.55 -18.04
CA PRO A 110 4.92 -4.95 -16.78
C PRO A 110 5.86 -5.84 -15.96
N ASN A 111 6.09 -5.48 -14.70
CA ASN A 111 6.87 -6.28 -13.75
C ASN A 111 6.19 -6.28 -12.37
N VAL A 112 6.67 -7.16 -11.51
CA VAL A 112 6.26 -7.27 -10.11
C VAL A 112 7.49 -7.10 -9.22
N ASN A 113 7.32 -6.52 -8.02
CA ASN A 113 8.41 -6.28 -7.07
C ASN A 113 9.10 -7.57 -6.59
N ALA A 114 8.41 -8.70 -6.60
CA ALA A 114 8.99 -10.02 -6.36
C ALA A 114 8.21 -11.09 -7.14
N GLU A 115 8.89 -12.14 -7.59
CA GLU A 115 8.23 -13.27 -8.27
C GLU A 115 7.61 -14.27 -7.27
N ARG A 116 8.02 -14.19 -6.00
CA ARG A 116 7.56 -15.04 -4.90
C ARG A 116 7.24 -14.19 -3.69
N PHE A 117 6.08 -14.46 -3.12
CA PHE A 117 5.63 -13.89 -1.85
C PHE A 117 5.34 -15.02 -0.88
N THR A 118 5.60 -14.73 0.38
CA THR A 118 5.36 -15.65 1.48
C THR A 118 4.36 -14.97 2.39
N ILE A 119 3.12 -15.45 2.47
CA ILE A 119 2.13 -14.79 3.34
C ILE A 119 2.53 -14.97 4.80
N PRO A 120 2.56 -13.90 5.61
CA PRO A 120 2.84 -14.05 7.03
C PRO A 120 1.73 -14.89 7.64
N LYS A 121 2.08 -15.86 8.49
CA LYS A 121 1.04 -16.60 9.19
C LYS A 121 0.45 -15.72 10.30
N PHE A 122 -0.87 -15.84 10.48
CA PHE A 122 -1.64 -15.44 11.67
C PHE A 122 -1.96 -13.94 11.87
N SER A 123 -1.30 -13.01 11.16
CA SER A 123 -1.81 -11.64 10.92
C SER A 123 -0.93 -10.91 9.89
N GLY A 124 -1.12 -9.60 9.72
CA GLY A 124 -0.31 -8.79 8.80
C GLY A 124 -0.73 -8.89 7.32
N SER A 125 -0.09 -8.07 6.50
CA SER A 125 -0.32 -8.03 5.07
C SER A 125 0.96 -7.71 4.32
N ILE A 126 1.07 -8.22 3.10
CA ILE A 126 2.17 -7.92 2.19
C ILE A 126 1.60 -7.30 0.92
N ASP A 127 2.22 -6.20 0.49
CA ASP A 127 1.86 -5.55 -0.74
C ASP A 127 2.68 -6.08 -1.92
N VAL A 128 1.95 -6.54 -2.93
CA VAL A 128 2.45 -6.89 -4.25
C VAL A 128 2.32 -5.66 -5.14
N LEU A 129 3.45 -5.09 -5.54
CA LEU A 129 3.52 -3.96 -6.46
C LEU A 129 3.72 -4.47 -7.88
N VAL A 130 2.74 -4.24 -8.74
CA VAL A 130 2.85 -4.41 -10.19
C VAL A 130 2.96 -3.04 -10.84
N GLN A 131 3.97 -2.84 -11.68
CA GLN A 131 4.23 -1.56 -12.31
C GLN A 131 4.73 -1.72 -13.74
N GLY A 132 4.71 -0.63 -14.50
CA GLY A 132 5.23 -0.59 -15.86
C GLY A 132 4.81 0.68 -16.60
N THR A 133 5.03 0.70 -17.91
CA THR A 133 4.70 1.84 -18.76
C THR A 133 3.82 1.40 -19.93
N ILE A 134 2.74 2.15 -20.20
CA ILE A 134 1.93 1.98 -21.42
C ILE A 134 2.53 2.82 -22.55
N ALA A 135 2.92 2.16 -23.64
CA ALA A 135 3.38 2.86 -24.83
C ALA A 135 2.24 3.68 -25.46
N ASN A 136 2.53 4.92 -25.87
CA ASN A 136 1.55 5.83 -26.48
C ASN A 136 0.31 6.06 -25.60
N TYR A 137 0.50 6.10 -24.28
CA TYR A 137 -0.55 6.40 -23.33
C TYR A 137 -1.25 7.73 -23.65
N LYS A 138 -2.58 7.71 -23.57
CA LYS A 138 -3.45 8.89 -23.66
C LYS A 138 -3.80 9.33 -22.24
N ASP A 139 -3.47 10.57 -21.93
CA ASP A 139 -3.71 11.13 -20.60
C ASP A 139 -5.19 11.04 -20.19
N GLY A 140 -5.41 10.74 -18.92
CA GLY A 140 -6.74 10.51 -18.33
C GLY A 140 -7.47 9.23 -18.74
N VAL A 141 -6.88 8.36 -19.58
CA VAL A 141 -7.50 7.07 -19.95
C VAL A 141 -7.03 5.99 -18.99
N PRO A 142 -7.89 5.32 -18.23
CA PRO A 142 -7.45 4.32 -17.26
C PRO A 142 -6.84 3.07 -17.91
N VAL A 143 -5.96 2.41 -17.15
CA VAL A 143 -5.49 1.04 -17.41
C VAL A 143 -6.30 0.09 -16.56
N GLN A 144 -6.82 -0.96 -17.19
CA GLN A 144 -7.56 -2.03 -16.52
C GLN A 144 -6.58 -3.13 -16.14
N VAL A 145 -6.53 -3.46 -14.85
CA VAL A 145 -5.64 -4.47 -14.28
C VAL A 145 -6.50 -5.60 -13.75
N THR A 146 -6.37 -6.80 -14.31
CA THR A 146 -7.13 -7.97 -13.88
C THR A 146 -6.22 -8.90 -13.11
N LEU A 147 -6.46 -9.07 -11.81
CA LEU A 147 -5.83 -10.09 -10.97
C LEU A 147 -6.63 -11.39 -11.07
N ILE A 148 -5.99 -12.47 -11.48
CA ILE A 148 -6.54 -13.82 -11.51
C ILE A 148 -5.86 -14.61 -10.40
N LYS A 149 -6.65 -15.08 -9.44
CA LYS A 149 -6.20 -15.84 -8.28
C LYS A 149 -6.02 -17.33 -8.63
N PRO A 150 -5.36 -18.13 -7.77
CA PRO A 150 -5.12 -19.55 -8.02
C PRO A 150 -6.40 -20.39 -8.20
N ASP A 151 -7.51 -19.98 -7.60
CA ASP A 151 -8.83 -20.61 -7.73
C ASP A 151 -9.59 -20.20 -9.01
N LEU A 152 -8.91 -19.47 -9.90
CA LEU A 152 -9.45 -18.89 -11.14
C LEU A 152 -10.48 -17.76 -10.93
N SER A 153 -10.74 -17.36 -9.68
CA SER A 153 -11.49 -16.14 -9.43
C SER A 153 -10.69 -14.92 -9.90
N SER A 154 -11.39 -13.90 -10.39
CA SER A 154 -10.76 -12.69 -10.92
C SER A 154 -11.27 -11.43 -10.23
N GLN A 155 -10.38 -10.45 -10.10
CA GLN A 155 -10.68 -9.12 -9.59
C GLN A 155 -10.13 -8.08 -10.56
N ASP A 156 -10.99 -7.15 -10.97
CA ASP A 156 -10.62 -6.06 -11.87
C ASP A 156 -10.38 -4.77 -11.10
N PHE A 157 -9.32 -4.07 -11.48
CA PHE A 157 -8.88 -2.82 -10.89
C PHE A 157 -8.67 -1.79 -12.00
N THR A 158 -8.96 -0.54 -11.68
CA THR A 158 -8.71 0.60 -12.57
C THR A 158 -7.57 1.41 -11.97
N VAL A 159 -6.46 1.53 -12.70
CA VAL A 159 -5.34 2.40 -12.31
C VAL A 159 -5.22 3.55 -13.30
N PHE A 160 -4.81 4.71 -12.79
CA PHE A 160 -4.59 5.90 -13.62
C PHE A 160 -3.08 6.13 -13.75
N PRO A 161 -2.48 5.84 -14.91
CA PRO A 161 -1.08 6.12 -15.14
C PRO A 161 -0.78 7.62 -15.09
N THR A 162 0.49 7.96 -14.85
CA THR A 162 1.02 9.32 -15.03
C THR A 162 0.86 9.78 -16.48
N SER A 163 1.03 11.07 -16.75
CA SER A 163 1.01 11.60 -18.13
C SER A 163 2.05 10.95 -19.06
N GLN A 164 3.08 10.29 -18.51
CA GLN A 164 4.09 9.52 -19.26
C GLN A 164 3.71 8.05 -19.47
N GLY A 165 2.53 7.62 -18.99
CA GLY A 165 2.04 6.25 -19.09
C GLY A 165 2.57 5.29 -18.04
N SER A 166 3.31 5.77 -17.04
CA SER A 166 3.78 4.94 -15.92
C SER A 166 2.64 4.62 -14.97
N TYR A 167 2.44 3.35 -14.62
CA TYR A 167 1.41 2.90 -13.70
C TYR A 167 1.98 2.07 -12.56
N ARG A 168 1.28 2.10 -11.43
CA ARG A 168 1.48 1.24 -10.26
C ARG A 168 0.13 0.66 -9.85
N ALA A 169 0.10 -0.64 -9.59
CA ALA A 169 -1.04 -1.38 -9.08
C ALA A 169 -0.57 -2.16 -7.85
N ILE A 170 -1.25 -1.98 -6.73
CA ILE A 170 -0.90 -2.62 -5.46
C ILE A 170 -1.98 -3.65 -5.13
N PHE A 171 -1.56 -4.88 -4.83
CA PHE A 171 -2.44 -5.93 -4.32
C PHE A 171 -1.98 -6.34 -2.93
N THR A 172 -2.90 -6.37 -1.99
CA THR A 172 -2.58 -6.75 -0.61
C THR A 172 -2.89 -8.23 -0.40
N LEU A 173 -1.86 -8.99 -0.02
CA LEU A 173 -1.97 -10.38 0.43
C LEU A 173 -2.05 -10.39 1.96
N ASN A 174 -2.83 -11.33 2.49
CA ASN A 174 -3.02 -11.53 3.93
C ASN A 174 -3.03 -13.03 4.26
N ALA A 175 -3.17 -13.37 5.55
CA ALA A 175 -3.16 -14.77 6.01
C ALA A 175 -4.25 -15.66 5.36
N ASP A 176 -5.34 -15.07 4.86
CA ASP A 176 -6.45 -15.78 4.20
C ASP A 176 -6.28 -15.87 2.67
N SER A 177 -5.20 -15.32 2.12
CA SER A 177 -4.95 -15.33 0.67
C SER A 177 -4.64 -16.74 0.18
N ILE A 178 -5.18 -17.07 -0.99
CA ILE A 178 -5.08 -18.41 -1.58
C ILE A 178 -3.63 -18.65 -2.03
N LEU A 179 -3.03 -19.75 -1.59
CA LEU A 179 -1.69 -20.14 -2.04
C LEU A 179 -1.70 -20.56 -3.51
N GLY A 180 -0.63 -20.24 -4.23
CA GLY A 180 -0.40 -20.66 -5.61
C GLY A 180 -0.07 -19.51 -6.56
N TYR A 181 -0.27 -19.77 -7.85
CA TYR A 181 0.07 -18.82 -8.91
C TYR A 181 -1.03 -17.80 -9.14
N TYR A 182 -0.66 -16.53 -8.99
CA TYR A 182 -1.47 -15.40 -9.39
C TYR A 182 -1.01 -14.91 -10.76
N ASN A 183 -1.96 -14.50 -11.58
CA ASN A 183 -1.70 -13.92 -12.90
C ASN A 183 -2.32 -12.54 -12.96
N VAL A 184 -1.57 -11.54 -13.38
CA VAL A 184 -2.03 -10.16 -13.53
C VAL A 184 -2.00 -9.81 -15.01
N HIS A 185 -3.15 -9.42 -15.55
CA HIS A 185 -3.27 -8.95 -16.92
C HIS A 185 -3.39 -7.42 -16.93
N ILE A 186 -2.55 -6.78 -17.74
CA ILE A 186 -2.59 -5.33 -17.96
C ILE A 186 -3.31 -5.08 -19.27
N ASN A 187 -4.46 -4.42 -19.22
CA ASN A 187 -5.33 -4.14 -20.35
C ASN A 187 -5.45 -2.62 -20.56
N TYR A 188 -5.28 -2.17 -21.80
CA TYR A 188 -5.41 -0.77 -22.17
C TYR A 188 -6.21 -0.66 -23.47
N LEU A 189 -7.22 0.23 -23.48
CA LEU A 189 -8.13 0.42 -24.62
C LEU A 189 -8.71 -0.89 -25.17
N GLY A 190 -9.06 -1.82 -24.29
CA GLY A 190 -9.64 -3.12 -24.67
C GLY A 190 -8.66 -4.15 -25.21
N SER A 191 -7.35 -3.90 -25.13
CA SER A 191 -6.30 -4.84 -25.57
C SER A 191 -5.29 -5.14 -24.46
N THR A 192 -4.86 -6.39 -24.34
CA THR A 192 -3.87 -6.80 -23.35
C THR A 192 -2.48 -6.31 -23.75
N GLN A 193 -1.88 -5.48 -22.89
CA GLN A 193 -0.56 -4.88 -23.06
C GLN A 193 0.55 -5.75 -22.47
N GLY A 194 0.23 -6.58 -21.49
CA GLY A 194 1.16 -7.56 -20.96
C GLY A 194 0.59 -8.33 -19.79
N LYS A 195 1.40 -9.27 -19.30
CA LYS A 195 1.04 -10.18 -18.21
C LYS A 195 2.24 -10.32 -17.28
N VAL A 196 1.97 -10.37 -15.98
CA VAL A 196 2.94 -10.78 -14.97
C VAL A 196 2.32 -11.87 -14.12
N SER A 197 3.18 -12.66 -13.50
CA SER A 197 2.77 -13.70 -12.57
C SER A 197 3.66 -13.67 -11.35
N PHE A 198 3.08 -13.98 -10.21
CA PHE A 198 3.81 -14.22 -8.98
C PHE A 198 3.22 -15.44 -8.28
N ILE A 199 4.03 -16.10 -7.46
CA ILE A 199 3.58 -17.21 -6.63
C ILE A 199 3.45 -16.75 -5.18
N VAL A 200 2.41 -17.23 -4.50
CA VAL A 200 2.19 -17.05 -3.08
C VAL A 200 2.32 -18.40 -2.38
N ASP A 201 3.23 -18.50 -1.42
CA ASP A 201 3.51 -19.71 -0.66
C ASP A 201 3.36 -19.49 0.84
N ASN A 202 3.32 -20.60 1.57
CA ASN A 202 3.47 -20.58 3.01
C ASN A 202 4.94 -20.32 3.41
N PRO A 203 5.18 -19.62 4.53
CA PRO A 203 6.50 -19.50 5.08
C PRO A 203 7.00 -20.86 5.53
N ILE A 204 8.29 -21.10 5.26
CA ILE A 204 8.97 -22.28 5.74
C ILE A 204 9.23 -22.05 7.22
N PHE A 205 8.56 -22.83 8.05
CA PHE A 205 8.78 -22.80 9.48
C PHE A 205 10.05 -23.60 9.81
N PRO A 206 11.11 -22.99 10.36
CA PRO A 206 12.36 -23.69 10.61
C PRO A 206 12.17 -24.80 11.64
N SER A 207 12.68 -25.99 11.34
CA SER A 207 12.55 -27.15 12.23
C SER A 207 13.23 -26.96 13.59
N TRP A 208 14.28 -26.13 13.66
CA TRP A 208 15.00 -25.86 14.90
C TRP A 208 14.14 -25.16 15.95
N ILE A 209 13.20 -24.31 15.53
CA ILE A 209 12.26 -23.64 16.45
C ILE A 209 11.36 -24.66 17.16
N LYS A 210 10.99 -25.72 16.45
CA LYS A 210 10.18 -26.81 17.01
C LYS A 210 10.98 -27.62 18.04
N ASN A 211 12.29 -27.79 17.80
CA ASN A 211 13.21 -28.38 18.78
C ASN A 211 13.33 -27.49 20.02
N ASP A 212 13.46 -26.16 19.84
CA ASP A 212 13.52 -25.22 20.95
C ASP A 212 12.24 -25.25 21.79
N ALA A 213 11.06 -25.36 21.18
CA ALA A 213 9.82 -25.56 21.92
C ALA A 213 9.78 -26.89 22.69
N GLU A 214 10.32 -27.97 22.11
CA GLU A 214 10.46 -29.25 22.81
C GLU A 214 11.38 -29.11 24.03
N ASP A 215 12.56 -28.52 23.84
CA ASP A 215 13.57 -28.33 24.87
C ASP A 215 13.07 -27.39 25.97
N TRP A 216 12.37 -26.31 25.60
CA TRP A 216 11.73 -25.41 26.54
C TRP A 216 10.65 -26.13 27.35
N SER A 217 9.84 -26.97 26.71
CA SER A 217 8.82 -27.75 27.43
C SER A 217 9.43 -28.70 28.47
N LYS A 218 10.63 -29.22 28.21
CA LYS A 218 11.40 -30.10 29.09
C LYS A 218 12.29 -29.36 30.10
N ARG A 219 12.30 -28.02 30.06
CA ARG A 219 13.18 -27.15 30.87
C ARG A 219 14.68 -27.37 30.59
N LEU A 220 15.02 -27.75 29.35
CA LEU A 220 16.40 -27.84 28.89
C LEU A 220 16.95 -26.47 28.47
N ILE A 221 16.07 -25.57 27.99
CA ILE A 221 16.37 -24.16 27.74
C ILE A 221 15.45 -23.25 28.58
N GLY A 222 15.91 -22.03 28.84
CA GLY A 222 15.19 -21.00 29.58
C GLY A 222 14.18 -20.23 28.74
N ASP A 223 13.43 -19.34 29.39
CA ASP A 223 12.42 -18.50 28.71
C ASP A 223 13.07 -17.51 27.76
N SER A 224 14.27 -17.01 28.07
CA SER A 224 15.06 -16.12 27.20
C SER A 224 15.38 -16.77 25.86
N GLU A 225 15.88 -18.01 25.87
CA GLU A 225 16.25 -18.74 24.66
C GLU A 225 15.02 -19.03 23.81
N PHE A 226 13.91 -19.44 24.44
CA PHE A 226 12.66 -19.69 23.72
C PHE A 226 12.04 -18.41 23.14
N LYS A 227 12.13 -17.27 23.84
CA LYS A 227 11.72 -15.95 23.31
C LYS A 227 12.51 -15.56 22.07
N ALA A 228 13.82 -15.76 22.08
CA ALA A 228 14.67 -15.50 20.91
C ALA A 228 14.25 -16.33 19.69
N SER A 229 13.77 -17.57 19.89
CA SER A 229 13.19 -18.37 18.81
C SER A 229 11.92 -17.72 18.24
N ILE A 230 11.07 -17.11 19.07
CA ILE A 230 9.87 -16.40 18.61
C ILE A 230 10.22 -15.07 17.92
N GLU A 231 11.18 -14.31 18.47
CA GLU A 231 11.72 -13.09 17.86
C GLU A 231 12.21 -13.36 16.44
N TYR A 232 12.98 -14.44 16.23
CA TYR A 232 13.43 -14.85 14.92
C TYR A 232 12.28 -15.04 13.90
N LEU A 233 11.17 -15.65 14.33
CA LEU A 233 10.01 -15.85 13.44
C LEU A 233 9.37 -14.53 13.02
N ILE A 234 9.42 -13.51 13.89
CA ILE A 234 8.88 -12.18 13.63
C ILE A 234 9.83 -11.43 12.69
N ASP A 235 11.12 -11.43 12.98
CA ASP A 235 12.15 -10.74 12.20
C ASP A 235 12.21 -11.25 10.75
N GLU A 236 12.10 -12.56 10.56
CA GLU A 236 12.08 -13.20 9.24
C GLU A 236 10.70 -13.15 8.56
N ASN A 237 9.72 -12.44 9.14
CA ASN A 237 8.33 -12.33 8.65
C ASN A 237 7.65 -13.70 8.43
N ILE A 238 8.03 -14.73 9.20
CA ILE A 238 7.39 -16.05 9.17
C ILE A 238 6.03 -15.99 9.89
N ILE A 239 6.00 -15.29 11.02
CA ILE A 239 4.76 -14.90 11.71
C ILE A 239 4.67 -13.38 11.73
N SER A 240 3.46 -12.84 11.69
CA SER A 240 3.24 -11.42 11.94
C SER A 240 2.39 -11.27 13.20
N MET A 241 2.85 -10.38 14.08
CA MET A 241 2.18 -9.96 15.30
C MET A 241 2.38 -8.44 15.44
N PRO A 242 1.56 -7.61 14.78
CA PRO A 242 1.77 -6.16 14.74
C PRO A 242 1.62 -5.48 16.11
N GLU A 243 1.03 -6.19 17.09
CA GLU A 243 0.91 -5.74 18.47
C GLU A 243 2.13 -6.10 19.34
N LEU A 244 3.12 -6.80 18.78
CA LEU A 244 4.37 -7.11 19.47
C LEU A 244 5.49 -6.17 19.02
N THR A 245 6.01 -5.40 19.97
CA THR A 245 7.31 -4.75 19.84
C THR A 245 8.41 -5.63 20.45
N GLU A 246 9.67 -5.42 20.08
CA GLU A 246 10.83 -6.07 20.72
C GLU A 246 10.80 -5.91 22.26
N GLN A 247 10.35 -4.74 22.73
CA GLN A 247 10.24 -4.44 24.16
C GLN A 247 9.14 -5.24 24.86
N ASP A 248 8.07 -5.60 24.15
CA ASP A 248 7.00 -6.45 24.67
C ASP A 248 7.51 -7.89 24.85
N LEU A 249 8.27 -8.42 23.88
CA LEU A 249 8.84 -9.76 23.97
C LEU A 249 9.83 -9.92 25.13
N GLU A 250 10.66 -8.90 25.39
CA GLU A 250 11.57 -8.89 26.55
C GLU A 250 10.79 -8.99 27.87
N THR A 251 9.68 -8.27 28.00
CA THR A 251 8.92 -8.13 29.26
C THR A 251 7.83 -9.19 29.47
N VAL A 252 7.34 -9.83 28.41
CA VAL A 252 6.29 -10.87 28.47
C VAL A 252 6.71 -12.03 29.36
N ILE A 253 5.92 -12.33 30.39
CA ILE A 253 6.14 -13.51 31.26
C ILE A 253 5.35 -14.68 30.68
N ILE A 254 6.04 -15.69 30.16
CA ILE A 254 5.39 -16.87 29.58
C ILE A 254 4.88 -17.78 30.72
N PRO A 255 3.56 -17.99 30.86
CA PRO A 255 3.03 -18.79 31.96
C PRO A 255 3.47 -20.25 31.88
N ASN A 256 3.73 -20.86 33.03
CA ASN A 256 4.17 -22.26 33.09
C ASN A 256 3.21 -23.26 32.43
N TRP A 257 1.90 -22.98 32.41
CA TRP A 257 0.93 -23.86 31.76
C TRP A 257 1.17 -23.95 30.24
N PHE A 258 1.78 -22.94 29.63
CA PHE A 258 2.04 -22.89 28.20
C PHE A 258 3.12 -23.88 27.73
N ARG A 259 3.97 -24.37 28.64
CA ARG A 259 4.94 -25.44 28.34
C ARG A 259 4.28 -26.70 27.80
N ASN A 260 3.04 -26.99 28.20
CA ASN A 260 2.29 -28.11 27.64
C ASN A 260 1.96 -27.89 26.16
N ASN A 261 1.61 -26.67 25.76
CA ASN A 261 1.33 -26.34 24.36
C ASN A 261 2.59 -26.45 23.51
N ALA A 262 3.74 -25.99 24.02
CA ALA A 262 5.04 -26.18 23.37
C ALA A 262 5.38 -27.67 23.20
N SER A 263 5.16 -28.48 24.24
CA SER A 263 5.35 -29.93 24.17
C SER A 263 4.44 -30.58 23.12
N TRP A 264 3.17 -30.20 23.07
CA TRP A 264 2.21 -30.74 22.10
C TRP A 264 2.54 -30.33 20.67
N TRP A 265 2.96 -29.09 20.46
CA TRP A 265 3.33 -28.60 19.15
C TRP A 265 4.59 -29.30 18.64
N ALA A 266 5.59 -29.52 19.50
CA ALA A 266 6.82 -30.24 19.17
C ALA A 266 6.58 -31.65 18.60
N VAL A 267 5.46 -32.30 18.99
CA VAL A 267 5.10 -33.65 18.54
C VAL A 267 3.85 -33.67 17.64
N ASP A 268 3.53 -32.56 16.99
CA ASP A 268 2.41 -32.44 16.03
C ASP A 268 1.02 -32.76 16.62
N ARG A 269 0.84 -32.61 17.94
CA ARG A 269 -0.47 -32.78 18.60
C ARG A 269 -1.35 -31.55 18.50
N ILE A 270 -0.77 -30.37 18.36
CA ILE A 270 -1.47 -29.14 18.00
C ILE A 270 -0.81 -28.55 16.75
N SER A 271 -1.60 -27.84 15.94
CA SER A 271 -1.08 -27.22 14.73
C SER A 271 -0.16 -26.04 15.07
N GLU A 272 0.70 -25.64 14.12
CA GLU A 272 1.44 -24.37 14.21
C GLU A 272 0.49 -23.20 14.47
N ALA A 273 -0.72 -23.23 13.89
CA ALA A 273 -1.74 -22.21 14.13
C ALA A 273 -2.21 -22.15 15.57
N ASP A 274 -2.51 -23.31 16.16
CA ASP A 274 -2.95 -23.39 17.55
C ASP A 274 -1.84 -22.92 18.51
N PHE A 275 -0.60 -23.28 18.21
CA PHE A 275 0.56 -22.89 19.01
C PHE A 275 0.79 -21.38 18.97
N ILE A 276 0.83 -20.79 17.77
CA ILE A 276 1.04 -19.35 17.59
C ILE A 276 -0.12 -18.54 18.17
N ASN A 277 -1.37 -18.98 18.01
CA ASN A 277 -2.53 -18.35 18.66
C ASN A 277 -2.42 -18.37 20.19
N GLY A 278 -1.85 -19.45 20.74
CA GLY A 278 -1.55 -19.52 22.17
C GLY A 278 -0.48 -18.52 22.63
N ILE A 279 0.55 -18.26 21.81
CA ILE A 279 1.54 -17.20 22.07
C ILE A 279 0.85 -15.83 22.02
N LYS A 280 0.05 -15.58 20.98
CA LYS A 280 -0.71 -14.33 20.84
C LYS A 280 -1.58 -14.06 22.07
N TYR A 281 -2.30 -15.08 22.54
CA TYR A 281 -3.11 -14.97 23.75
C TYR A 281 -2.28 -14.59 25.00
N ILE A 282 -1.07 -15.13 25.15
CA ILE A 282 -0.20 -14.81 26.29
C ILE A 282 0.22 -13.34 26.26
N VAL A 283 0.52 -12.84 25.07
CA VAL A 283 0.90 -11.44 24.87
C VAL A 283 -0.27 -10.51 25.14
N GLU A 284 -1.46 -10.83 24.65
CA GLU A 284 -2.67 -10.00 24.82
C GLU A 284 -3.17 -9.95 26.28
N GLN A 285 -2.87 -10.96 27.10
CA GLN A 285 -3.36 -11.07 28.48
C GLN A 285 -2.29 -10.80 29.55
N GLY A 286 -1.04 -10.58 29.13
CA GLY A 286 0.11 -10.29 30.00
C GLY A 286 0.25 -8.80 30.28
#